data_AF-A0A371FSZ6-F1
#
_entry.id   AF-A0A371FSZ6-F1
#
_cell.length_a   1.000
_cell.length_b   1.000
_cell.length_c   1.000
_cell.angle_alpha   90.00
_cell.angle_beta   90.00
_cell.angle_gamma   90.00
#
_symmetry.space_group_name_H-M   'P 1'
#
loop_
_entity.id
_entity.type
_entity.pdbx_description
1 polymer ?
#
loop_
_entity_poly.entity_id
_entity_poly.type
_entity_poly.pdbx_seq_one_letter_code
_entity_poly.pdbx_strand_id
1 'polypeptide(L)'
;MARPQEQDKVKKMHQGSKSVEEYYKDMEVTLLRMNVLESNEATMTRFLDGLNREIQNMVELYHYTYLDDLVHQAPQVESQQRRHLASKKAYPNGSGN
;
A
#
# COMPACT_ATOMS: atom_id res chain seq x y z
N MET A 1 5.86 26.73 -1.03
CA MET A 1 5.12 26.17 -2.19
C MET A 1 6.05 25.19 -2.89
N ALA A 2 5.73 23.89 -2.87
CA ALA A 2 6.54 22.85 -3.53
C ALA A 2 6.45 22.99 -5.06
N ARG A 3 7.51 22.64 -5.80
CA ARG A 3 7.55 22.84 -7.26
C ARG A 3 6.65 21.81 -7.97
N PRO A 4 6.04 22.15 -9.12
CA PRO A 4 5.15 21.23 -9.85
C PRO A 4 5.78 19.88 -10.22
N GLN A 5 7.10 19.84 -10.50
CA GLN A 5 7.83 18.60 -10.81
C GLN A 5 7.97 17.64 -9.62
N GLU A 6 7.74 18.13 -8.40
CA GLU A 6 7.89 17.34 -7.19
C GLU A 6 6.61 16.50 -6.96
N GLN A 7 5.41 17.07 -7.11
CA GLN A 7 4.17 16.30 -6.91
C GLN A 7 4.05 15.07 -7.85
N ASP A 8 4.60 15.16 -9.07
CA ASP A 8 4.55 14.06 -10.03
C ASP A 8 5.37 12.85 -9.63
N LYS A 9 6.43 13.01 -8.83
CA LYS A 9 7.23 11.87 -8.35
C LYS A 9 6.45 11.04 -7.35
N VAL A 10 5.80 11.67 -6.38
CA VAL A 10 5.00 10.96 -5.35
C VAL A 10 3.79 10.29 -5.98
N LYS A 11 3.13 10.94 -6.95
CA LYS A 11 2.01 10.37 -7.71
C LYS A 11 2.37 9.13 -8.53
N LYS A 12 3.65 8.95 -8.88
CA LYS A 12 4.13 7.80 -9.65
C LYS A 12 4.63 6.66 -8.76
N MET A 13 4.59 6.81 -7.44
CA MET A 13 5.03 5.77 -6.52
C MET A 13 3.96 4.70 -6.37
N HIS A 14 4.33 3.48 -6.73
CA HIS A 14 3.50 2.30 -6.57
C HIS A 14 4.30 1.21 -5.85
N GLN A 15 3.62 0.41 -5.03
CA GLN A 15 4.17 -0.66 -4.22
C GLN A 15 4.99 -1.65 -5.07
N GLY A 16 4.41 -2.12 -6.19
CA GLY A 16 5.05 -3.08 -7.07
C GLY A 16 5.42 -4.37 -6.33
N SER A 17 6.70 -4.74 -6.37
CA SER A 17 7.22 -5.94 -5.68
C SER A 17 7.67 -5.69 -4.23
N LYS A 18 7.57 -4.45 -3.73
CA LYS A 18 7.95 -4.11 -2.35
C LYS A 18 6.86 -4.55 -1.38
N SER A 19 7.24 -4.76 -0.14
CA SER A 19 6.25 -4.86 0.93
C SER A 19 5.52 -3.52 1.11
N VAL A 20 4.30 -3.57 1.66
CA VAL A 20 3.54 -2.37 2.01
C VAL A 20 4.34 -1.44 2.93
N GLU A 21 5.10 -1.99 3.88
CA GLU A 21 5.92 -1.20 4.81
C GLU A 21 7.07 -0.47 4.10
N GLU A 22 7.77 -1.15 3.19
CA GLU A 22 8.84 -0.53 2.40
C GLU A 22 8.29 0.58 1.49
N TYR A 23 7.14 0.33 0.85
CA TYR A 23 6.45 1.32 0.05
C TYR A 23 6.08 2.57 0.86
N TYR A 24 5.50 2.39 2.05
CA TYR A 24 5.13 3.51 2.92
C TYR A 24 6.35 4.32 3.35
N LYS A 25 7.44 3.67 3.78
CA LYS A 25 8.69 4.35 4.16
C LYS A 25 9.28 5.16 3.02
N ASP A 26 9.30 4.60 1.81
CA ASP A 26 9.78 5.33 0.64
C ASP A 26 8.90 6.56 0.35
N MET A 27 7.59 6.44 0.51
CA MET A 27 6.66 7.54 0.33
C MET A 27 6.89 8.65 1.37
N GLU A 28 7.03 8.30 2.65
CA GLU A 28 7.31 9.23 3.75
C GLU A 28 8.63 9.98 3.55
N VAL A 29 9.71 9.27 3.21
CA VAL A 29 11.02 9.86 2.89
C VAL A 29 10.92 10.80 1.69
N THR A 30 10.12 10.45 0.70
CA THR A 30 9.91 11.26 -0.51
C THR A 30 9.16 12.55 -0.16
N LEU A 31 8.05 12.46 0.58
CA LEU A 31 7.29 13.62 1.06
C LEU A 31 8.17 14.57 1.88
N LEU A 32 8.97 14.02 2.80
CA LEU A 32 9.91 14.77 3.62
C LEU A 32 10.97 15.49 2.77
N ARG A 33 11.60 14.80 1.82
CA ARG A 33 12.64 15.37 0.92
C ARG A 33 12.13 16.53 0.10
N MET A 34 10.85 16.52 -0.25
CA MET A 34 10.23 17.48 -1.16
C MET A 34 9.61 18.65 -0.39
N ASN A 35 9.73 18.63 0.94
CA ASN A 35 9.13 19.59 1.86
C ASN A 35 7.63 19.80 1.56
N VAL A 36 6.97 18.71 1.14
CA VAL A 36 5.55 18.69 0.79
C VAL A 36 4.78 18.44 2.08
N LEU A 37 4.18 19.50 2.62
CA LEU A 37 3.16 19.40 3.66
C LEU A 37 1.84 19.00 2.99
N GLU A 38 1.58 17.71 2.96
CA GLU A 38 0.28 17.16 2.56
C GLU A 38 -0.65 17.04 3.77
N SER A 39 -1.95 17.20 3.54
CA SER A 39 -2.95 16.81 4.53
C SER A 39 -2.97 15.29 4.64
N ASN A 40 -3.35 14.77 5.81
CA ASN A 40 -3.49 13.33 6.01
C ASN A 40 -4.39 12.70 4.94
N GLU A 41 -5.51 13.34 4.58
CA GLU A 41 -6.41 12.88 3.51
C GLU A 41 -5.73 12.75 2.14
N ALA A 42 -4.88 13.72 1.78
CA ALA A 42 -4.13 13.67 0.53
C ALA A 42 -3.09 12.54 0.55
N THR A 43 -2.41 12.32 1.68
CA THR A 43 -1.46 11.22 1.86
C THR A 43 -2.16 9.86 1.87
N MET A 44 -3.35 9.75 2.49
CA MET A 44 -4.16 8.54 2.51
C MET A 44 -4.58 8.12 1.10
N THR A 45 -5.12 9.07 0.32
CA THR A 45 -5.50 8.84 -1.08
C THR A 45 -4.30 8.34 -1.89
N ARG A 46 -3.16 9.01 -1.74
CA ARG A 46 -1.93 8.68 -2.48
C ARG A 46 -1.36 7.32 -2.09
N PHE A 47 -1.41 6.98 -0.80
CA PHE A 47 -1.01 5.68 -0.29
C PHE A 47 -1.87 4.58 -0.88
N LEU A 48 -3.20 4.73 -0.83
CA LEU A 48 -4.16 3.75 -1.38
C LEU A 48 -3.97 3.54 -2.89
N ASP A 49 -3.88 4.63 -3.66
CA ASP A 49 -3.70 4.59 -5.11
C ASP A 49 -2.40 3.90 -5.54
N GLY A 50 -1.37 3.90 -4.67
CA GLY A 50 -0.10 3.24 -4.94
C GLY A 50 -0.01 1.81 -4.40
N LEU A 51 -0.99 1.32 -3.63
CA LEU A 51 -1.00 -0.08 -3.20
C LEU A 51 -1.28 -1.03 -4.37
N ASN A 52 -0.84 -2.28 -4.23
CA ASN A 52 -1.26 -3.32 -5.15
C ASN A 52 -2.79 -3.50 -5.07
N ARG A 53 -3.44 -3.62 -6.23
CA ARG A 53 -4.91 -3.60 -6.36
C ARG A 53 -5.64 -4.60 -5.45
N GLU A 54 -5.09 -5.79 -5.25
CA GLU A 54 -5.69 -6.79 -4.35
C GLU A 54 -5.67 -6.32 -2.88
N ILE A 55 -4.60 -5.66 -2.46
CA ILE A 55 -4.47 -5.11 -1.10
C ILE A 55 -5.38 -3.89 -0.96
N GLN A 56 -5.36 -2.98 -1.94
CA GLN A 56 -6.23 -1.81 -1.99
C GLN A 56 -7.71 -2.20 -1.80
N ASN A 57 -8.21 -3.10 -2.65
CA ASN A 57 -9.61 -3.57 -2.58
C ASN A 57 -9.97 -4.10 -1.19
N MET A 58 -9.05 -4.85 -0.55
CA MET A 58 -9.30 -5.42 0.77
C MET A 58 -9.25 -4.37 1.88
N VAL A 59 -8.32 -3.42 1.81
CA VAL A 59 -8.19 -2.32 2.77
C VAL A 59 -9.38 -1.37 2.67
N GLU A 60 -9.89 -1.10 1.47
CA GLU A 60 -11.09 -0.29 1.24
C GLU A 60 -12.38 -0.90 1.83
N LEU A 61 -12.40 -2.21 2.09
CA LEU A 61 -13.50 -2.86 2.80
C LEU A 61 -13.45 -2.67 4.31
N TYR A 62 -12.29 -2.33 4.87
CA TYR A 62 -12.15 -2.00 6.28
C TYR A 62 -12.47 -0.52 6.52
N HIS A 63 -13.06 -0.24 7.68
CA HIS A 63 -13.20 1.14 8.12
C HIS A 63 -11.83 1.67 8.57
N TYR A 64 -11.42 2.79 7.99
CA TYR A 64 -10.27 3.57 8.39
C TYR A 64 -10.68 5.05 8.49
N THR A 65 -10.24 5.73 9.53
CA THR A 65 -10.50 7.17 9.75
C THR A 65 -9.22 7.99 9.61
N TYR A 66 -8.07 7.40 9.95
CA TYR A 66 -6.78 8.07 9.96
C TYR A 66 -5.75 7.33 9.09
N LEU A 67 -4.69 8.04 8.72
CA LEU A 67 -3.55 7.45 8.00
C LEU A 67 -2.93 6.29 8.79
N ASP A 68 -2.85 6.41 10.12
CA ASP A 68 -2.33 5.35 10.98
C ASP A 68 -3.11 4.04 10.84
N ASP A 69 -4.45 4.12 10.69
CA ASP A 69 -5.29 2.94 10.47
C ASP A 69 -4.88 2.21 9.19
N LEU A 70 -4.69 2.95 8.09
CA LEU A 70 -4.28 2.40 6.80
C LEU A 70 -2.89 1.77 6.85
N VAL A 71 -1.93 2.45 7.49
CA VAL A 71 -0.54 1.98 7.62
C VAL A 71 -0.45 0.73 8.48
N HIS A 72 -1.35 0.54 9.44
CA HIS A 72 -1.43 -0.67 10.24
C HIS A 72 -2.22 -1.81 9.57
N GLN A 73 -3.30 -1.50 8.84
CA GLN A 73 -4.17 -2.50 8.22
C GLN A 73 -3.56 -3.08 6.94
N ALA A 74 -2.95 -2.27 6.08
CA ALA A 74 -2.46 -2.71 4.78
C ALA A 74 -1.38 -3.82 4.86
N PRO A 75 -0.37 -3.75 5.76
CA PRO A 75 0.57 -4.86 5.96
C PRO A 75 -0.08 -6.15 6.49
N GLN A 76 -1.14 -6.03 7.31
CA GLN A 76 -1.89 -7.19 7.81
C GLN A 76 -2.62 -7.89 6.67
N VAL A 77 -3.28 -7.13 5.80
CA VAL A 77 -3.93 -7.65 4.59
C VAL A 77 -2.92 -8.34 3.68
N GLU A 78 -1.76 -7.73 3.45
CA GLU A 78 -0.68 -8.32 2.66
C GLU A 78 -0.22 -9.68 3.24
N SER A 79 -0.04 -9.74 4.56
CA SER A 79 0.31 -10.99 5.26
C SER A 79 -0.76 -12.08 5.12
N GLN A 80 -2.04 -11.70 5.23
CA GLN A 80 -3.15 -12.63 5.05
C GLN A 80 -3.21 -13.19 3.62
N GLN A 81 -2.95 -12.37 2.60
CA GLN A 81 -2.89 -12.80 1.21
C GLN A 81 -1.73 -13.77 0.98
N ARG A 82 -0.52 -13.46 1.47
CA ARG A 82 0.63 -14.37 1.38
C ARG A 82 0.36 -15.73 2.02
N ARG A 83 -0.29 -15.74 3.19
CA ARG A 83 -0.69 -16.98 3.88
C ARG A 83 -1.69 -17.79 3.07
N HIS A 84 -2.73 -17.15 2.51
CA HIS A 84 -3.70 -17.82 1.65
C HIS A 84 -3.06 -18.43 0.40
N LEU A 85 -2.14 -17.71 -0.26
CA LEU A 85 -1.42 -18.21 -1.42
C LEU A 85 -0.50 -19.39 -1.06
N ALA A 86 0.20 -19.32 0.08
CA ALA A 86 1.04 -20.41 0.57
C ALA A 86 0.21 -21.67 0.90
N SER A 87 -0.96 -21.51 1.54
CA SER A 87 -1.88 -22.61 1.83
C SER A 87 -2.43 -23.27 0.57
N LYS A 88 -2.79 -22.49 -0.46
CA LYS A 88 -3.20 -23.03 -1.77
C LYS A 88 -2.08 -23.79 -2.48
N LYS A 89 -0.82 -23.36 -2.31
CA LYS A 89 0.33 -24.04 -2.91
C LYS A 89 0.72 -25.32 -2.15
N ALA A 90 0.46 -25.38 -0.84
CA ALA A 90 0.72 -26.55 -0.01
C ALA A 90 -0.27 -27.71 -0.27
N TYR A 91 -1.47 -27.41 -0.78
CA TYR A 91 -2.42 -28.39 -1.29
C TYR A 91 -2.54 -28.22 -2.81
N PRO A 92 -1.59 -28.74 -3.62
CA PRO A 92 -1.87 -28.92 -5.03
C PRO A 92 -3.06 -29.88 -5.08
N ASN A 93 -4.18 -29.39 -5.59
CA ASN A 93 -5.41 -30.15 -5.71
C ASN A 93 -5.06 -31.48 -6.39
N GLY A 94 -5.02 -32.56 -5.61
CA GLY A 94 -4.88 -33.92 -6.08
C GLY A 94 -6.19 -34.31 -6.75
N SER A 95 -6.36 -33.87 -7.99
CA SER A 95 -7.24 -34.52 -8.96
C SER A 95 -6.30 -35.44 -9.75
N GLY A 96 -6.29 -36.76 -9.60
CA GLY A 96 -7.40 -37.65 -9.28
C GLY A 96 -7.87 -38.29 -10.59
N ASN A 97 -7.31 -39.48 -10.88
CA ASN A 97 -7.57 -40.43 -11.96
C ASN A 97 -7.23 -40.03 -13.41
#